data_AF-A0A1R3T5Y6-F1
#
_entry.id   AF-A0A1R3T5Y6-F1
#
_cell.length_a   1.000
_cell.length_b   1.000
_cell.length_c   1.000
_cell.angle_alpha   90.00
_cell.angle_beta   90.00
_cell.angle_gamma   90.00
#
_symmetry.space_group_name_H-M   'P 1'
#
loop_
_entity.id
_entity.type
_entity.pdbx_description
1 polymer ?
#
loop_
_entity_poly.entity_id
_entity_poly.type
_entity_poly.pdbx_seq_one_letter_code
_entity_poly.pdbx_strand_id
1 'polypeptide(L)'
;MINNFEIHIDFDRLESNLPKFECEFNFEGVKVYTTKREIVFIGSIGSYETMSIQEATAKCRPKIISIFDIISFLIGDSITIYDINYQSNSVKHNEDEEETKSNKFKFIFNDVDLSSQLRIILSKIENDKNTTLTLLDKWNKANYLLNVDDSHVLFLDETIINCFNIFELLADTTKKEYERFIDEQSKKLLFEFYTNMGNLDNNKINDKVNQKNRLIKEILVGEFLNLSDKFKYYLQKYRLLDENLSYFVDRIIKVRNSIAHGRIVSNLSVMEYPLRPFYNIVNPEANLVNPIIVLTGVLISKYIGIDIWEEEWEKIKEILEPNPVRVKEVIEGKLAIDINEKNQYNLTWYSVFLYYLSCKDKQRDSIELWFKEEIKKRKFETLDFYNLYEISVILITTQDYELYQILSKIIFKIIKEDVCKWSSYRDIFLHLEVRNIMVEENKKKIDEIINKP
;
A
#
# COMPACT_ATOMS: atom_id res chain seq x y z
N MET A 1 -24.42 -27.08 -30.03
CA MET A 1 -24.89 -25.72 -30.38
C MET A 1 -23.89 -24.72 -29.83
N ILE A 2 -23.70 -23.57 -30.49
CA ILE A 2 -22.84 -22.51 -29.98
C ILE A 2 -23.72 -21.37 -29.51
N ASN A 3 -23.62 -21.03 -28.23
CA ASN A 3 -24.24 -19.83 -27.66
C ASN A 3 -23.23 -18.70 -27.74
N ASN A 4 -23.53 -17.68 -28.54
CA ASN A 4 -22.73 -16.47 -28.64
C ASN A 4 -23.28 -15.43 -27.69
N PHE A 5 -22.42 -14.89 -26.83
CA PHE A 5 -22.78 -13.81 -25.94
C PHE A 5 -22.09 -12.52 -26.37
N GLU A 6 -22.78 -11.42 -26.13
CA GLU A 6 -22.27 -10.07 -26.31
C GLU A 6 -22.61 -9.24 -25.06
N ILE A 7 -21.61 -8.59 -24.48
CA ILE A 7 -21.73 -7.77 -23.27
C ILE A 7 -21.21 -6.38 -23.59
N HIS A 8 -21.93 -5.35 -23.14
CA HIS A 8 -21.56 -3.95 -23.28
C HIS A 8 -21.51 -3.27 -21.92
N ILE A 9 -20.50 -2.41 -21.76
CA ILE A 9 -20.27 -1.59 -20.58
C ILE A 9 -20.08 -0.17 -21.06
N ASP A 10 -20.93 0.76 -20.63
CA ASP A 10 -20.66 2.18 -20.87
C ASP A 10 -19.58 2.64 -19.91
N PHE A 11 -18.63 3.39 -20.45
CA PHE A 11 -17.57 4.01 -19.66
C PHE A 11 -17.98 5.39 -19.10
N ASP A 12 -19.27 5.59 -18.78
CA ASP A 12 -19.87 6.87 -18.41
C ASP A 12 -19.69 7.24 -16.91
N ARG A 13 -18.74 6.62 -16.20
CA ARG A 13 -18.45 6.93 -14.78
C ARG A 13 -17.71 8.25 -14.53
N LEU A 14 -17.28 8.97 -15.57
CA LEU A 14 -16.44 10.17 -15.43
C LEU A 14 -17.10 11.38 -16.12
N GLU A 15 -17.84 12.18 -15.35
CA GLU A 15 -18.30 13.48 -15.84
C GLU A 15 -17.11 14.44 -16.06
N SER A 16 -17.21 15.18 -17.17
CA SER A 16 -16.45 16.38 -17.60
C SER A 16 -15.15 16.23 -18.40
N ASN A 17 -14.46 15.09 -18.43
CA ASN A 17 -13.37 14.81 -19.40
C ASN A 17 -13.19 13.29 -19.56
N LEU A 18 -13.80 12.68 -20.58
CA LEU A 18 -13.66 11.23 -20.81
C LEU A 18 -12.19 10.91 -21.13
N PRO A 19 -11.52 10.03 -20.36
CA PRO A 19 -10.19 9.56 -20.69
C PRO A 19 -10.24 8.86 -22.05
N LYS A 20 -9.25 9.12 -22.92
CA LYS A 20 -9.18 8.45 -24.21
C LYS A 20 -8.82 6.99 -23.97
N PHE A 21 -9.79 6.11 -24.13
CA PHE A 21 -9.63 4.66 -23.93
C PHE A 21 -9.91 3.90 -25.22
N GLU A 22 -8.94 3.13 -25.68
CA GLU A 22 -9.07 2.26 -26.85
C GLU A 22 -8.46 0.89 -26.53
N CYS A 23 -9.24 -0.20 -26.64
CA CYS A 23 -8.71 -1.55 -26.48
C CYS A 23 -9.18 -2.48 -27.61
N GLU A 24 -8.36 -3.47 -27.96
CA GLU A 24 -8.70 -4.60 -28.83
C GLU A 24 -7.77 -5.78 -28.47
N PHE A 25 -8.31 -6.86 -27.91
CA PHE A 25 -7.57 -8.09 -27.63
C PHE A 25 -8.49 -9.32 -27.49
N ASN A 26 -7.89 -10.51 -27.45
CA ASN A 26 -8.60 -11.76 -27.20
C ASN A 26 -8.13 -12.41 -25.91
N PHE A 27 -9.06 -12.93 -25.11
CA PHE A 27 -8.79 -13.70 -23.91
C PHE A 27 -9.69 -14.94 -23.84
N GLU A 28 -9.11 -16.14 -23.88
CA GLU A 28 -9.82 -17.42 -23.78
C GLU A 28 -11.06 -17.57 -24.69
N GLY A 29 -10.96 -17.07 -25.93
CA GLY A 29 -12.03 -17.10 -26.92
C GLY A 29 -13.06 -15.97 -26.78
N VAL A 30 -12.78 -14.96 -25.94
CA VAL A 30 -13.56 -13.73 -25.82
C VAL A 30 -12.78 -12.60 -26.48
N LYS A 31 -13.35 -12.00 -27.52
CA LYS A 31 -12.86 -10.79 -28.15
C LYS A 31 -13.34 -9.58 -27.35
N VAL A 32 -12.42 -8.70 -27.00
CA VAL A 32 -12.67 -7.47 -26.25
C VAL A 32 -12.27 -6.32 -27.14
N TYR A 33 -13.15 -5.33 -27.32
CA TYR A 33 -12.80 -4.12 -28.03
C TYR A 33 -13.61 -2.90 -27.56
N THR A 34 -13.05 -1.72 -27.73
CA THR A 34 -13.77 -0.46 -27.47
C THR A 34 -14.52 0.01 -28.71
N THR A 35 -15.77 0.43 -28.53
CA THR A 35 -16.45 1.38 -29.42
C THR A 35 -16.43 2.77 -28.76
N LYS A 36 -16.93 3.82 -29.44
CA LYS A 36 -16.75 5.23 -29.02
C LYS A 36 -16.98 5.52 -27.53
N ARG A 37 -17.87 4.79 -26.84
CA ARG A 37 -18.17 4.98 -25.41
C ARG A 37 -18.30 3.67 -24.62
N GLU A 38 -18.07 2.53 -25.26
CA GLU A 38 -18.37 1.23 -24.65
C GLU A 38 -17.19 0.28 -24.78
N ILE A 39 -17.06 -0.62 -23.80
CA ILE A 39 -16.26 -1.83 -23.92
C ILE A 39 -17.19 -2.97 -24.29
N VAL A 40 -16.89 -3.63 -25.41
CA VAL A 40 -17.69 -4.73 -25.95
C VAL A 40 -16.92 -6.05 -25.81
N PHE A 41 -17.61 -7.08 -25.31
CA PHE A 41 -17.09 -8.42 -25.12
C PHE A 41 -17.92 -9.39 -25.95
N ILE A 42 -17.29 -10.06 -26.92
CA ILE A 42 -17.94 -11.05 -27.78
C ILE A 42 -17.25 -12.39 -27.60
N GLY A 43 -18.01 -13.43 -27.28
CA GLY A 43 -17.46 -14.78 -27.19
C GLY A 43 -18.50 -15.86 -27.41
N SER A 44 -18.02 -17.10 -27.45
CA SER A 44 -18.83 -18.27 -27.75
C SER A 44 -18.68 -19.35 -26.68
N ILE A 45 -19.78 -20.00 -26.30
CA ILE A 45 -19.81 -21.14 -25.37
C ILE A 45 -20.32 -22.36 -26.12
N GLY A 46 -19.50 -23.42 -26.15
CA GLY A 46 -19.94 -24.73 -26.61
C GLY A 46 -20.88 -25.38 -25.60
N SER A 47 -22.06 -25.80 -26.07
CA SER A 47 -23.02 -26.54 -25.26
C SER A 47 -23.65 -27.71 -26.01
N TYR A 48 -23.84 -28.82 -25.28
CA TYR A 48 -24.59 -29.99 -25.75
C TYR A 48 -26.11 -29.79 -25.66
N GLU A 49 -26.58 -28.79 -24.92
CA GLU A 49 -28.00 -28.47 -24.71
C GLU A 49 -28.30 -26.98 -24.99
N THR A 50 -29.56 -26.64 -25.27
CA THR A 50 -30.02 -25.24 -25.30
C THR A 50 -29.95 -24.66 -23.89
N MET A 51 -29.04 -23.70 -23.67
CA MET A 51 -28.91 -23.03 -22.37
C MET A 51 -29.81 -21.80 -22.31
N SER A 52 -30.37 -21.55 -21.14
CA SER A 52 -30.95 -20.24 -20.85
C SER A 52 -29.88 -19.14 -20.89
N ILE A 53 -30.33 -17.89 -21.08
CA ILE A 53 -29.45 -16.71 -21.03
C ILE A 53 -28.69 -16.66 -19.69
N GLN A 54 -29.37 -16.94 -18.58
CA GLN A 54 -28.81 -16.92 -17.24
C GLN A 54 -27.69 -17.95 -17.05
N GLU A 55 -27.85 -19.17 -17.57
CA GLU A 55 -26.84 -20.22 -17.50
C GLU A 55 -25.62 -19.92 -18.37
N ALA A 56 -25.84 -19.39 -19.58
CA ALA A 56 -24.76 -18.95 -20.46
C ALA A 56 -23.95 -17.81 -19.80
N THR A 57 -24.62 -16.80 -19.24
CA THR A 57 -23.99 -15.71 -18.50
C THR A 57 -23.19 -16.22 -17.30
N ALA A 58 -23.77 -17.12 -16.50
CA ALA A 58 -23.09 -17.68 -15.34
C ALA A 58 -21.81 -18.46 -15.73
N LYS A 59 -21.84 -19.19 -16.84
CA LYS A 59 -20.67 -19.92 -17.35
C LYS A 59 -19.57 -19.02 -17.90
N CYS A 60 -19.91 -17.87 -18.48
CA CYS A 60 -18.92 -16.91 -18.99
C CYS A 60 -18.36 -15.99 -17.92
N ARG A 61 -19.09 -15.79 -16.82
CA ARG A 61 -18.74 -14.82 -15.78
C ARG A 61 -17.30 -14.91 -15.26
N PRO A 62 -16.70 -16.09 -15.00
CA PRO A 62 -15.30 -16.16 -14.58
C PRO A 62 -14.31 -15.56 -15.59
N LYS A 63 -14.56 -15.76 -16.89
CA LYS A 63 -13.72 -15.20 -17.96
C LYS A 63 -13.87 -13.68 -18.02
N ILE A 64 -15.10 -13.19 -17.89
CA ILE A 64 -15.40 -11.76 -17.94
C ILE A 64 -14.80 -11.04 -16.72
N ILE A 65 -14.90 -11.61 -15.52
CA ILE A 65 -14.22 -11.10 -14.32
C ILE A 65 -12.71 -11.03 -14.56
N SER A 66 -12.11 -12.10 -15.07
CA SER A 66 -10.66 -12.11 -15.38
C SER A 66 -10.26 -10.99 -16.34
N ILE A 67 -11.10 -10.69 -17.34
CA ILE A 67 -10.85 -9.59 -18.26
C ILE A 67 -10.99 -8.23 -17.55
N PHE A 68 -12.00 -8.05 -16.69
CA PHE A 68 -12.12 -6.83 -15.88
C PHE A 68 -10.92 -6.63 -14.98
N ASP A 69 -10.40 -7.67 -14.36
CA ASP A 69 -9.23 -7.57 -13.49
C ASP A 69 -7.99 -7.13 -14.28
N ILE A 70 -7.82 -7.62 -15.51
CA ILE A 70 -6.74 -7.18 -16.42
C ILE A 70 -6.91 -5.70 -16.78
N ILE A 71 -8.11 -5.30 -17.22
CA ILE A 71 -8.37 -3.91 -17.62
C ILE A 71 -8.21 -2.97 -16.43
N SER A 72 -8.80 -3.32 -15.29
CA SER A 72 -8.73 -2.57 -14.03
C SER A 72 -7.29 -2.32 -13.61
N PHE A 73 -6.45 -3.36 -13.65
CA PHE A 73 -5.03 -3.23 -13.30
C PHE A 73 -4.25 -2.31 -14.22
N LEU A 74 -4.59 -2.26 -15.51
CA LEU A 74 -3.93 -1.40 -16.50
C LEU A 74 -4.39 0.06 -16.42
N ILE A 75 -5.65 0.32 -16.10
CA ILE A 75 -6.19 1.70 -16.01
C ILE A 75 -6.01 2.32 -14.62
N GLY A 76 -5.82 1.49 -13.59
CA GLY A 76 -5.68 1.93 -12.22
C GLY A 76 -6.99 2.16 -11.46
N ASP A 77 -8.11 1.67 -11.98
CA ASP A 77 -9.45 1.91 -11.45
C ASP A 77 -10.29 0.63 -11.47
N SER A 78 -11.26 0.53 -10.56
CA SER A 78 -12.04 -0.69 -10.37
C SER A 78 -13.12 -0.88 -11.44
N ILE A 79 -13.20 -2.08 -12.02
CA ILE A 79 -14.29 -2.48 -12.92
C ILE A 79 -14.90 -3.78 -12.42
N THR A 80 -16.23 -3.81 -12.35
CA THR A 80 -16.98 -4.97 -11.85
C THR A 80 -18.11 -5.36 -12.81
N ILE A 81 -18.67 -6.54 -12.57
CA ILE A 81 -19.88 -7.01 -13.25
C ILE A 81 -21.10 -6.10 -13.05
N TYR A 82 -21.10 -5.24 -12.02
CA TYR A 82 -22.20 -4.32 -11.75
C TYR A 82 -22.18 -3.11 -12.68
N ASP A 83 -21.11 -2.97 -13.47
CA ASP A 83 -20.94 -1.92 -14.46
C ASP A 83 -21.49 -2.34 -15.84
N ILE A 84 -22.02 -3.56 -15.95
CA ILE A 84 -22.64 -4.08 -17.18
C ILE A 84 -24.00 -3.42 -17.38
N ASN A 85 -24.12 -2.64 -18.46
CA ASN A 85 -25.36 -1.94 -18.81
C ASN A 85 -26.26 -2.75 -19.75
N TYR A 86 -25.64 -3.53 -20.65
CA TYR A 86 -26.38 -4.33 -21.61
C TYR A 86 -25.71 -5.69 -21.84
N GLN A 87 -26.54 -6.74 -21.93
CA GLN A 87 -26.10 -8.09 -22.25
C GLN A 87 -27.09 -8.75 -23.20
N SER A 88 -26.57 -9.41 -24.24
CA SER A 88 -27.34 -10.20 -25.17
C SER A 88 -26.76 -11.61 -25.35
N ASN A 89 -27.60 -12.54 -25.80
CA ASN A 89 -27.20 -13.90 -26.12
C ASN A 89 -27.93 -14.35 -27.39
N SER A 90 -27.22 -15.00 -28.30
CA SER A 90 -27.75 -15.54 -29.54
C SER A 90 -27.26 -16.96 -29.76
N VAL A 91 -28.12 -17.82 -30.33
CA VAL A 91 -27.73 -19.18 -30.70
C VAL A 91 -27.40 -19.17 -32.19
N LYS A 92 -26.16 -19.55 -32.53
CA LYS A 92 -25.78 -19.82 -33.93
C LYS A 92 -25.55 -21.31 -34.12
N HIS A 93 -26.05 -21.84 -35.25
CA HIS A 93 -25.63 -23.14 -35.77
C HIS A 93 -24.30 -22.94 -36.49
N ASN A 94 -23.31 -23.78 -36.20
CA ASN A 94 -21.93 -23.68 -36.66
C ASN A 94 -21.78 -23.09 -38.07
N GLU A 95 -21.40 -21.82 -38.13
CA GLU A 95 -20.74 -21.20 -39.28
C GLU A 95 -19.34 -20.80 -38.82
N ASP A 96 -18.37 -20.96 -39.72
CA ASP A 96 -16.95 -21.17 -39.44
C ASP A 96 -16.28 -20.17 -38.47
N GLU A 97 -15.43 -20.73 -37.59
CA GLU A 97 -14.62 -20.05 -36.55
C GLU A 97 -13.48 -19.16 -37.12
N GLU A 98 -13.75 -18.33 -38.13
CA GLU A 98 -12.67 -17.56 -38.79
C GLU A 98 -12.41 -16.17 -38.20
N GLU A 99 -13.37 -15.51 -37.54
CA GLU A 99 -13.21 -14.10 -37.13
C GLU A 99 -12.52 -13.84 -35.77
N THR A 100 -12.29 -14.86 -34.94
CA THR A 100 -11.66 -14.71 -33.61
C THR A 100 -10.13 -14.87 -33.61
N LYS A 101 -9.50 -15.15 -34.75
CA LYS A 101 -8.03 -15.37 -34.85
C LYS A 101 -7.19 -14.12 -35.15
N SER A 102 -7.79 -12.93 -35.15
CA SER A 102 -7.04 -11.69 -35.27
C SER A 102 -6.35 -11.36 -33.94
N ASN A 103 -5.06 -11.69 -33.81
CA ASN A 103 -4.19 -11.33 -32.68
C ASN A 103 -3.79 -9.84 -32.72
N LYS A 104 -4.78 -8.96 -32.67
CA LYS A 104 -4.54 -7.55 -32.35
C LYS A 104 -4.46 -7.43 -30.85
N PHE A 105 -3.41 -6.75 -30.39
CA PHE A 105 -3.26 -6.32 -29.00
C PHE A 105 -3.13 -4.82 -29.07
N LYS A 106 -4.21 -4.12 -28.79
CA LYS A 106 -4.26 -2.67 -28.68
C LYS A 106 -4.81 -2.34 -27.30
N PHE A 107 -4.11 -1.47 -26.57
CA PHE A 107 -4.57 -0.91 -25.32
C PHE A 107 -3.97 0.48 -25.15
N ILE A 108 -4.79 1.50 -25.30
CA ILE A 108 -4.41 2.90 -25.16
C ILE A 108 -5.31 3.50 -24.09
N PHE A 109 -4.71 4.12 -23.08
CA PHE A 109 -5.43 4.81 -22.00
C PHE A 109 -4.74 6.14 -21.74
N ASN A 110 -5.49 7.25 -21.76
CA ASN A 110 -4.94 8.60 -21.58
C ASN A 110 -3.73 8.92 -22.48
N ASP A 111 -3.83 8.54 -23.76
CA ASP A 111 -2.77 8.66 -24.77
C ASP A 111 -1.47 7.87 -24.46
N VAL A 112 -1.47 7.01 -23.45
CA VAL A 112 -0.39 6.06 -23.16
C VAL A 112 -0.73 4.71 -23.80
N ASP A 113 0.20 4.19 -24.62
CA ASP A 113 0.09 2.87 -25.23
C ASP A 113 0.61 1.79 -24.27
N LEU A 114 -0.31 0.99 -23.71
CA LEU A 114 -0.05 -0.12 -22.80
C LEU A 114 -0.17 -1.49 -23.51
N SER A 115 -0.22 -1.52 -24.85
CA SER A 115 -0.40 -2.76 -25.62
C SER A 115 0.70 -3.79 -25.38
N SER A 116 1.94 -3.34 -25.16
CA SER A 116 3.07 -4.20 -24.79
C SER A 116 2.86 -4.84 -23.41
N GLN A 117 2.41 -4.06 -22.44
CA GLN A 117 2.15 -4.49 -21.06
C GLN A 117 1.01 -5.52 -21.03
N LEU A 118 -0.08 -5.25 -21.75
CA LEU A 118 -1.19 -6.19 -21.93
C LEU A 118 -0.70 -7.54 -22.48
N ARG A 119 0.17 -7.54 -23.50
CA ARG A 119 0.73 -8.78 -24.04
C ARG A 119 1.50 -9.58 -22.98
N ILE A 120 2.30 -8.91 -22.16
CA ILE A 120 3.08 -9.56 -21.09
C ILE A 120 2.15 -10.14 -20.03
N ILE A 121 1.10 -9.40 -19.62
CA ILE A 121 0.07 -9.89 -18.69
C ILE A 121 -0.59 -11.15 -19.26
N LEU A 122 -1.05 -11.11 -20.50
CA LEU A 122 -1.72 -12.25 -21.14
C LEU A 122 -0.79 -13.48 -21.22
N SER A 123 0.47 -13.28 -21.62
CA SER A 123 1.47 -14.36 -21.63
C SER A 123 1.78 -14.90 -20.24
N LYS A 124 1.77 -14.04 -19.21
CA LYS A 124 1.95 -14.48 -17.82
C LYS A 124 0.76 -15.33 -17.35
N ILE A 125 -0.48 -14.97 -17.71
CA ILE A 125 -1.67 -15.75 -17.39
C ILE A 125 -1.65 -17.11 -18.09
N GLU A 126 -1.15 -17.21 -19.32
CA GLU A 126 -0.97 -18.51 -19.99
C GLU A 126 0.00 -19.43 -19.23
N ASN A 127 1.03 -18.87 -18.60
CA ASN A 127 2.06 -19.62 -17.88
C ASN A 127 1.68 -19.93 -16.41
N ASP A 128 1.08 -18.98 -15.69
CA ASP A 128 0.67 -19.10 -14.28
C ASP A 128 -0.70 -18.47 -14.06
N LYS A 129 -1.72 -19.14 -14.61
CA LYS A 129 -3.11 -18.65 -14.63
C LYS A 129 -3.64 -18.34 -13.24
N ASN A 130 -3.56 -19.30 -12.33
CA ASN A 130 -4.25 -19.21 -11.04
C ASN A 130 -3.65 -18.10 -10.16
N THR A 131 -2.32 -18.06 -10.04
CA THR A 131 -1.66 -17.02 -9.23
C THR A 131 -1.92 -15.65 -9.83
N THR A 132 -1.70 -15.48 -11.14
CA THR A 132 -1.82 -14.18 -11.81
C THR A 132 -3.24 -13.63 -11.72
N LEU A 133 -4.26 -14.44 -12.05
CA LEU A 133 -5.66 -13.99 -11.95
C LEU A 133 -6.08 -13.70 -10.51
N THR A 134 -5.63 -14.50 -9.52
CA THR A 134 -5.92 -14.24 -8.10
C THR A 134 -5.33 -12.93 -7.62
N LEU A 135 -4.12 -12.57 -8.08
CA LEU A 135 -3.47 -11.31 -7.76
C LEU A 135 -4.26 -10.13 -8.32
N LEU A 136 -4.65 -10.20 -9.60
CA LEU A 136 -5.41 -9.14 -10.28
C LEU A 136 -6.80 -8.96 -9.67
N ASP A 137 -7.53 -10.05 -9.39
CA ASP A 137 -8.86 -10.03 -8.74
C ASP A 137 -8.81 -9.37 -7.36
N LYS A 138 -7.86 -9.78 -6.51
CA LYS A 138 -7.69 -9.21 -5.17
C LYS A 138 -7.35 -7.72 -5.22
N TRP A 139 -6.56 -7.31 -6.22
CA TRP A 139 -6.18 -5.92 -6.41
C TRP A 139 -7.36 -5.07 -6.89
N ASN A 140 -8.11 -5.52 -7.90
CA ASN A 140 -9.33 -4.88 -8.37
C ASN A 140 -10.37 -4.76 -7.25
N LYS A 141 -10.56 -5.82 -6.46
CA LYS A 141 -11.44 -5.81 -5.29
C LYS A 141 -11.01 -4.79 -4.22
N ALA A 142 -9.71 -4.67 -3.95
CA ALA A 142 -9.21 -3.67 -3.00
C ALA A 142 -9.51 -2.24 -3.48
N ASN A 143 -9.30 -1.95 -4.78
CA ASN A 143 -9.66 -0.65 -5.35
C ASN A 143 -11.17 -0.39 -5.35
N TYR A 144 -11.98 -1.40 -5.68
CA TYR A 144 -13.44 -1.27 -5.64
C TYR A 144 -13.92 -0.89 -4.23
N LEU A 145 -13.41 -1.57 -3.21
CA LEU A 145 -13.77 -1.29 -1.82
C LEU A 145 -13.35 0.12 -1.40
N LEU A 146 -12.20 0.61 -1.88
CA LEU A 146 -11.73 1.97 -1.63
C LEU A 146 -12.59 3.01 -2.36
N ASN A 147 -12.96 2.76 -3.62
CA ASN A 147 -13.71 3.68 -4.46
C ASN A 147 -15.18 3.83 -4.02
N VAL A 148 -15.79 2.75 -3.52
CA VAL A 148 -17.15 2.76 -2.96
C VAL A 148 -17.19 3.33 -1.55
N ASP A 149 -16.04 3.52 -0.91
CA ASP A 149 -15.94 4.13 0.41
C ASP A 149 -16.19 5.64 0.31
N ASP A 150 -17.47 6.03 0.24
CA ASP A 150 -17.96 7.42 0.19
C ASP A 150 -17.66 8.15 1.50
N SER A 151 -16.39 8.48 1.76
CA SER A 151 -15.86 9.20 2.92
C SER A 151 -16.07 8.54 4.30
N HIS A 152 -16.90 7.52 4.43
CA HIS A 152 -17.28 6.91 5.73
C HIS A 152 -16.30 5.88 6.26
N VAL A 153 -15.22 5.62 5.52
CA VAL A 153 -14.10 4.78 5.92
C VAL A 153 -14.58 3.38 6.36
N LEU A 154 -15.47 2.82 5.54
CA LEU A 154 -16.26 1.62 5.78
C LEU A 154 -15.50 0.32 5.51
N PHE A 155 -14.70 0.30 4.45
CA PHE A 155 -14.15 -0.94 3.91
C PHE A 155 -12.62 -1.00 3.99
N LEU A 156 -12.01 -0.15 4.82
CA LEU A 156 -10.54 -0.08 4.90
C LEU A 156 -9.91 -1.37 5.41
N ASP A 157 -10.51 -2.03 6.38
CA ASP A 157 -10.03 -3.31 6.90
C ASP A 157 -10.15 -4.41 5.85
N GLU A 158 -11.26 -4.52 5.13
CA GLU A 158 -11.36 -5.46 4.01
C GLU A 158 -10.36 -5.12 2.89
N THR A 159 -10.17 -3.84 2.59
CA THR A 159 -9.20 -3.36 1.59
C THR A 159 -7.78 -3.80 1.97
N ILE A 160 -7.38 -3.55 3.22
CA ILE A 160 -6.08 -3.96 3.76
C ILE A 160 -5.95 -5.48 3.74
N ILE A 161 -6.97 -6.24 4.15
CA ILE A 161 -6.95 -7.70 4.11
C ILE A 161 -6.75 -8.22 2.68
N ASN A 162 -7.40 -7.63 1.67
CA ASN A 162 -7.18 -8.02 0.27
C ASN A 162 -5.74 -7.76 -0.17
N CYS A 163 -5.16 -6.62 0.23
CA CYS A 163 -3.76 -6.31 -0.03
C CYS A 163 -2.80 -7.28 0.69
N PHE A 164 -3.09 -7.68 1.92
CA PHE A 164 -2.28 -8.66 2.64
C PHE A 164 -2.29 -10.04 2.00
N ASN A 165 -3.43 -10.46 1.45
CA ASN A 165 -3.49 -11.69 0.68
C ASN A 165 -2.59 -11.65 -0.55
N ILE A 166 -2.43 -10.48 -1.20
CA ILE A 166 -1.48 -10.28 -2.29
C ILE A 166 -0.05 -10.45 -1.78
N PHE A 167 0.31 -9.80 -0.68
CA PHE A 167 1.66 -9.95 -0.09
C PHE A 167 1.97 -11.40 0.29
N GLU A 168 1.04 -12.11 0.92
CA GLU A 168 1.21 -13.52 1.31
C GLU A 168 1.41 -14.40 0.07
N LEU A 169 0.57 -14.24 -0.97
CA LEU A 169 0.67 -15.01 -2.20
C LEU A 169 2.01 -14.77 -2.92
N LEU A 170 2.42 -13.50 -3.03
CA LEU A 170 3.70 -13.14 -3.67
C LEU A 170 4.91 -13.62 -2.87
N ALA A 171 4.90 -13.45 -1.54
CA ALA A 171 5.98 -13.91 -0.68
C ALA A 171 6.16 -15.44 -0.80
N ASP A 172 5.06 -16.20 -0.89
CA ASP A 172 5.10 -17.64 -1.03
C ASP A 172 5.67 -18.10 -2.39
N THR A 173 5.60 -17.28 -3.45
CA THR A 173 6.30 -17.58 -4.73
C THR A 173 7.82 -17.67 -4.56
N THR A 174 8.38 -16.95 -3.59
CA THR A 174 9.82 -16.92 -3.29
C THR A 174 10.21 -17.79 -2.10
N LYS A 175 9.25 -18.45 -1.44
CA LYS A 175 9.49 -19.20 -0.19
C LYS A 175 10.60 -20.24 -0.32
N LYS A 176 10.53 -21.10 -1.34
CA LYS A 176 11.54 -22.16 -1.54
C LYS A 176 12.94 -21.60 -1.81
N GLU A 177 13.02 -20.47 -2.49
CA GLU A 177 14.28 -19.77 -2.75
C GLU A 177 14.83 -19.15 -1.47
N TYR A 178 13.97 -18.53 -0.67
CA TYR A 178 14.33 -17.98 0.63
C TYR A 178 14.84 -19.05 1.59
N GLU A 179 14.17 -20.21 1.65
CA GLU A 179 14.60 -21.37 2.45
C GLU A 179 16.00 -21.87 2.05
N ARG A 180 16.31 -21.86 0.75
CA ARG A 180 17.65 -22.20 0.25
C ARG A 180 18.67 -21.12 0.62
N PHE A 181 18.31 -19.85 0.48
CA PHE A 181 19.16 -18.73 0.86
C PHE A 181 19.54 -18.80 2.35
N ILE A 182 18.57 -19.04 3.25
CA ILE A 182 18.83 -19.24 4.68
C ILE A 182 19.80 -20.40 4.91
N ASP A 183 19.60 -21.54 4.24
CA ASP A 183 20.47 -22.72 4.36
C ASP A 183 21.91 -22.43 3.93
N GLU A 184 22.09 -21.72 2.82
CA GLU A 184 23.40 -21.35 2.29
C GLU A 184 24.13 -20.35 3.21
N GLN A 185 23.44 -19.29 3.67
CA GLN A 185 24.03 -18.30 4.57
C GLN A 185 24.38 -18.91 5.93
N SER A 186 23.52 -19.79 6.46
CA SER A 186 23.75 -20.49 7.73
C SER A 186 24.99 -21.39 7.65
N LYS A 187 25.14 -22.16 6.56
CA LYS A 187 26.34 -22.96 6.30
C LYS A 187 27.59 -22.10 6.21
N LYS A 188 27.52 -20.98 5.50
CA LYS A 188 28.65 -20.06 5.33
C LYS A 188 29.12 -19.48 6.67
N LEU A 189 28.19 -18.97 7.48
CA LEU A 189 28.47 -18.42 8.81
C LEU A 189 29.06 -19.48 9.76
N LEU A 190 28.49 -20.69 9.77
CA LEU A 190 29.01 -21.80 10.57
C LEU A 190 30.42 -22.21 10.14
N PHE A 191 30.66 -22.26 8.82
CA PHE A 191 31.96 -22.60 8.28
C PHE A 191 33.01 -21.55 8.68
N GLU A 192 32.69 -20.26 8.54
CA GLU A 192 33.56 -19.16 8.96
C GLU A 192 33.84 -19.19 10.47
N PHE A 193 32.80 -19.39 11.29
CA PHE A 193 32.94 -19.51 12.73
C PHE A 193 33.89 -20.65 13.13
N TYR A 194 33.71 -21.86 12.57
CA TYR A 194 34.55 -23.00 12.89
C TYR A 194 35.97 -22.91 12.34
N THR A 195 36.15 -22.20 11.22
CA THR A 195 37.48 -21.88 10.66
C THR A 195 38.22 -20.91 11.59
N ASN A 196 37.52 -19.91 12.13
CA ASN A 196 38.12 -18.88 12.99
C ASN A 196 38.35 -19.35 14.44
N MET A 197 37.55 -20.30 14.94
CA MET A 197 37.63 -20.83 16.31
C MET A 197 38.75 -21.85 16.54
N GLY A 198 39.36 -22.42 15.51
CA GLY A 198 40.51 -23.31 15.71
C GLY A 198 41.02 -24.05 14.48
N ASN A 199 42.23 -24.61 14.62
CA ASN A 199 42.92 -25.45 13.64
C ASN A 199 42.22 -26.83 13.47
N LEU A 200 40.94 -26.83 13.09
CA LEU A 200 40.22 -28.03 12.69
C LEU A 200 40.51 -28.33 11.22
N ASP A 201 40.68 -29.61 10.91
CA ASP A 201 40.80 -30.07 9.53
C ASP A 201 39.47 -29.87 8.78
N ASN A 202 39.52 -29.54 7.48
CA ASN A 202 38.36 -29.11 6.69
C ASN A 202 37.21 -30.13 6.70
N ASN A 203 37.53 -31.43 6.76
CA ASN A 203 36.52 -32.49 6.83
C ASN A 203 35.74 -32.46 8.16
N LYS A 204 36.43 -32.22 9.29
CA LYS A 204 35.77 -32.10 10.60
C LYS A 204 34.94 -30.83 10.73
N ILE A 205 35.35 -29.76 10.04
CA ILE A 205 34.56 -28.52 9.93
C ILE A 205 33.26 -28.82 9.18
N ASN A 206 33.33 -29.45 8.01
CA ASN A 206 32.15 -29.79 7.21
C ASN A 206 31.15 -30.68 7.96
N ASP A 207 31.62 -31.69 8.69
CA ASP A 207 30.75 -32.56 9.50
C ASP A 207 30.01 -31.77 10.59
N LYS A 208 30.71 -30.88 11.29
CA LYS A 208 30.10 -30.02 12.32
C LYS A 208 29.13 -29.00 11.73
N VAL A 209 29.48 -28.39 10.59
CA VAL A 209 28.61 -27.46 9.87
C VAL A 209 27.31 -28.17 9.49
N ASN A 210 27.38 -29.37 8.91
CA ASN A 210 26.20 -30.13 8.50
C ASN A 210 25.29 -30.50 9.68
N GLN A 211 25.87 -30.96 10.80
CA GLN A 211 25.09 -31.28 12.00
C GLN A 211 24.42 -30.04 12.61
N LYS A 212 25.14 -28.92 12.74
CA LYS A 212 24.60 -27.71 13.36
C LYS A 212 23.65 -26.95 12.45
N ASN A 213 23.89 -26.96 11.15
CA ASN A 213 23.00 -26.33 10.17
C ASN A 213 21.60 -26.96 10.17
N ARG A 214 21.48 -28.27 10.43
CA ARG A 214 20.17 -28.92 10.56
C ARG A 214 19.34 -28.33 11.70
N LEU A 215 19.96 -28.09 12.86
CA LEU A 215 19.29 -27.46 14.01
C LEU A 215 18.91 -26.00 13.71
N ILE A 216 19.81 -25.24 13.08
CA ILE A 216 19.53 -23.85 12.67
C ILE A 216 18.35 -23.81 11.71
N LYS A 217 18.29 -24.73 10.75
CA LYS A 217 17.20 -24.82 9.78
C LYS A 217 15.86 -25.15 10.45
N GLU A 218 15.83 -26.07 11.41
CA GLU A 218 14.61 -26.38 12.17
C GLU A 218 14.09 -25.14 12.90
N ILE A 219 14.97 -24.33 13.48
CA ILE A 219 14.60 -23.09 14.17
C ILE A 219 14.15 -22.02 13.15
N LEU A 220 15.01 -21.63 12.22
CA LEU A 220 14.78 -20.46 11.36
C LEU A 220 13.69 -20.69 10.30
N VAL A 221 13.56 -21.92 9.79
CA VAL A 221 12.61 -22.26 8.72
C VAL A 221 11.38 -22.98 9.26
N GLY A 222 11.55 -23.89 10.23
CA GLY A 222 10.48 -24.74 10.74
C GLY A 222 9.49 -24.00 11.64
N GLU A 223 9.97 -23.43 12.74
CA GLU A 223 9.08 -22.85 13.77
C GLU A 223 8.83 -21.34 13.60
N PHE A 224 9.74 -20.60 12.95
CA PHE A 224 9.77 -19.14 13.05
C PHE A 224 9.83 -18.38 11.72
N LEU A 225 9.50 -18.99 10.58
CA LEU A 225 9.55 -18.27 9.29
C LEU A 225 8.44 -17.20 9.21
N ASN A 226 8.76 -16.00 9.72
CA ASN A 226 7.84 -14.89 9.85
C ASN A 226 7.45 -14.32 8.47
N LEU A 227 6.20 -13.88 8.33
CA LEU A 227 5.70 -13.23 7.13
C LEU A 227 6.52 -11.97 6.78
N SER A 228 6.96 -11.20 7.80
CA SER A 228 7.81 -10.02 7.57
C SER A 228 9.09 -10.38 6.83
N ASP A 229 9.77 -11.44 7.27
CA ASP A 229 11.05 -11.84 6.69
C ASP A 229 10.88 -12.36 5.26
N LYS A 230 9.83 -13.17 5.01
CA LYS A 230 9.50 -13.62 3.66
C LYS A 230 9.23 -12.43 2.73
N PHE A 231 8.49 -11.44 3.21
CA PHE A 231 8.12 -10.30 2.39
C PHE A 231 9.32 -9.38 2.13
N LYS A 232 10.16 -9.11 3.14
CA LYS A 232 11.41 -8.37 2.96
C LYS A 232 12.35 -9.09 2.00
N TYR A 233 12.44 -10.41 2.04
CA TYR A 233 13.20 -11.18 1.07
C TYR A 233 12.65 -11.02 -0.36
N TYR A 234 11.33 -11.10 -0.54
CA TYR A 234 10.68 -10.84 -1.82
C TYR A 234 11.05 -9.44 -2.35
N LEU A 235 10.92 -8.40 -1.52
CA LEU A 235 11.29 -7.03 -1.87
C LEU A 235 12.78 -6.91 -2.26
N GLN A 236 13.66 -7.58 -1.51
CA GLN A 236 15.09 -7.60 -1.79
C GLN A 236 15.38 -8.25 -3.15
N LYS A 237 14.72 -9.37 -3.47
CA LYS A 237 14.87 -10.07 -4.75
C LYS A 237 14.56 -9.17 -5.94
N TYR A 238 13.53 -8.34 -5.83
CA TYR A 238 13.14 -7.38 -6.87
C TYR A 238 13.80 -6.01 -6.73
N ARG A 239 14.81 -5.86 -5.86
CA ARG A 239 15.57 -4.62 -5.62
C ARG A 239 14.69 -3.43 -5.20
N LEU A 240 13.61 -3.71 -4.49
CA LEU A 240 12.69 -2.70 -3.94
C LEU A 240 12.99 -2.38 -2.47
N LEU A 241 13.68 -3.26 -1.75
CA LEU A 241 13.89 -3.11 -0.31
C LEU A 241 14.88 -1.98 0.01
N ASP A 242 14.36 -0.91 0.61
CA ASP A 242 15.14 0.13 1.30
C ASP A 242 14.79 0.15 2.81
N GLU A 243 15.45 1.03 3.57
CA GLU A 243 15.27 1.13 5.02
C GLU A 243 13.85 1.59 5.41
N ASN A 244 13.31 2.58 4.71
CA ASN A 244 11.97 3.13 4.97
C ASN A 244 10.90 2.09 4.62
N LEU A 245 11.06 1.38 3.49
CA LEU A 245 10.19 0.29 3.10
C LEU A 245 10.27 -0.88 4.08
N SER A 246 11.46 -1.23 4.58
CA SER A 246 11.62 -2.27 5.60
C SER A 246 10.85 -1.93 6.88
N TYR A 247 10.91 -0.67 7.33
CA TYR A 247 10.12 -0.20 8.47
C TYR A 247 8.62 -0.19 8.18
N PHE A 248 8.23 0.27 6.99
CA PHE A 248 6.84 0.26 6.52
C PHE A 248 6.25 -1.16 6.53
N VAL A 249 6.99 -2.17 6.06
CA VAL A 249 6.60 -3.59 6.11
C VAL A 249 6.29 -4.04 7.53
N ASP A 250 7.14 -3.69 8.49
CA ASP A 250 6.90 -4.07 9.89
C ASP A 250 5.66 -3.38 10.47
N ARG A 251 5.39 -2.13 10.06
CA ARG A 251 4.18 -1.40 10.47
C ARG A 251 2.92 -2.04 9.91
N ILE A 252 2.85 -2.27 8.60
CA ILE A 252 1.65 -2.83 7.98
C ILE A 252 1.33 -4.22 8.56
N ILE A 253 2.34 -5.04 8.88
CA ILE A 253 2.12 -6.35 9.50
C ILE A 253 1.51 -6.21 10.90
N LYS A 254 1.91 -5.19 11.67
CA LYS A 254 1.26 -4.89 12.96
C LYS A 254 -0.20 -4.49 12.74
N VAL A 255 -0.50 -3.67 11.74
CA VAL A 255 -1.88 -3.29 11.39
C VAL A 255 -2.72 -4.53 11.05
N ARG A 256 -2.22 -5.41 10.18
CA ARG A 256 -2.89 -6.68 9.85
C ARG A 256 -3.16 -7.53 11.07
N ASN A 257 -2.19 -7.67 11.97
CA ASN A 257 -2.36 -8.47 13.18
C ASN A 257 -3.40 -7.83 14.13
N SER A 258 -3.45 -6.50 14.23
CA SER A 258 -4.48 -5.80 14.98
C SER A 258 -5.88 -6.03 14.42
N ILE A 259 -6.05 -5.98 13.09
CA ILE A 259 -7.30 -6.31 12.38
C ILE A 259 -7.70 -7.77 12.67
N ALA A 260 -6.79 -8.72 12.47
CA ALA A 260 -7.06 -10.15 12.66
C ALA A 260 -7.46 -10.51 14.10
N HIS A 261 -6.93 -9.79 15.10
CA HIS A 261 -7.28 -9.98 16.50
C HIS A 261 -8.50 -9.17 16.95
N GLY A 262 -9.14 -8.39 16.06
CA GLY A 262 -10.31 -7.57 16.38
C GLY A 262 -10.02 -6.52 17.47
N ARG A 263 -8.74 -6.12 17.64
CA ARG A 263 -8.36 -5.20 18.71
C ARG A 263 -8.81 -3.80 18.35
N ILE A 264 -9.88 -3.33 18.99
CA ILE A 264 -10.24 -1.91 18.96
C ILE A 264 -9.20 -1.17 19.81
N VAL A 265 -8.24 -0.51 19.15
CA VAL A 265 -7.15 0.22 19.82
C VAL A 265 -7.57 1.64 20.23
N SER A 266 -8.68 2.14 19.68
CA SER A 266 -9.14 3.51 19.89
C SER A 266 -10.11 3.66 21.07
N ASN A 267 -10.07 4.84 21.69
CA ASN A 267 -11.03 5.27 22.70
C ASN A 267 -12.44 5.29 22.11
N LEU A 268 -13.27 4.30 22.44
CA LEU A 268 -14.67 4.20 21.97
C LEU A 268 -15.52 5.45 22.29
N SER A 269 -15.05 6.29 23.21
CA SER A 269 -15.72 7.53 23.61
C SER A 269 -15.45 8.73 22.68
N VAL A 270 -14.53 8.61 21.72
CA VAL A 270 -14.16 9.68 20.78
C VAL A 270 -14.24 9.16 19.35
N MET A 271 -15.10 9.76 18.52
CA MET A 271 -15.24 9.44 17.09
C MET A 271 -14.80 10.62 16.25
N GLU A 272 -13.88 10.37 15.32
CA GLU A 272 -13.47 11.34 14.29
C GLU A 272 -14.58 11.55 13.25
N TYR A 273 -14.65 12.77 12.72
CA TYR A 273 -15.50 13.09 11.57
C TYR A 273 -14.77 12.74 10.26
N PRO A 274 -15.45 12.22 9.22
CA PRO A 274 -16.88 11.89 9.18
C PRO A 274 -17.25 10.73 10.09
N LEU A 275 -18.44 10.85 10.71
CA LEU A 275 -19.00 9.81 11.56
C LEU A 275 -19.06 8.49 10.79
N ARG A 276 -18.50 7.45 11.41
CA ARG A 276 -18.48 6.11 10.83
C ARG A 276 -19.67 5.32 11.33
N PRO A 277 -20.35 4.55 10.47
CA PRO A 277 -21.46 3.71 10.89
C PRO A 277 -21.00 2.49 11.69
N PHE A 278 -19.71 2.14 11.66
CA PHE A 278 -19.11 1.03 12.43
C PHE A 278 -17.79 1.47 13.10
N TYR A 279 -17.39 0.74 14.14
CA TYR A 279 -16.07 0.91 14.75
C TYR A 279 -14.99 0.46 13.76
N ASN A 280 -14.15 1.39 13.32
CA ASN A 280 -13.06 1.08 12.43
C ASN A 280 -11.76 0.90 13.23
N ILE A 281 -11.23 -0.33 13.21
CA ILE A 281 -9.98 -0.72 13.90
C ILE A 281 -8.75 0.01 13.33
N VAL A 282 -8.84 0.50 12.10
CA VAL A 282 -7.72 0.99 11.30
C VAL A 282 -7.71 2.51 11.13
N ASN A 283 -8.60 3.24 11.82
CA ASN A 283 -8.69 4.70 11.66
C ASN A 283 -7.34 5.44 11.77
N PRO A 284 -6.50 5.17 12.80
CA PRO A 284 -5.22 5.88 12.95
C PRO A 284 -4.21 5.61 11.83
N GLU A 285 -4.46 4.57 11.03
CA GLU A 285 -3.56 4.04 10.00
C GLU A 285 -4.18 4.17 8.59
N ALA A 286 -5.27 4.93 8.44
CA ALA A 286 -5.94 5.16 7.16
C ALA A 286 -5.00 5.76 6.11
N ASN A 287 -4.03 6.57 6.55
CA ASN A 287 -2.97 7.13 5.70
C ASN A 287 -2.04 6.07 5.09
N LEU A 288 -2.03 4.84 5.60
CA LEU A 288 -1.23 3.74 5.05
C LEU A 288 -1.92 3.03 3.89
N VAL A 289 -3.23 3.17 3.71
CA VAL A 289 -4.01 2.38 2.74
C VAL A 289 -3.54 2.64 1.31
N ASN A 290 -3.42 3.90 0.91
CA ASN A 290 -2.95 4.26 -0.43
C ASN A 290 -1.51 3.76 -0.69
N PRO A 291 -0.53 3.98 0.21
CA PRO A 291 0.78 3.35 0.10
C PRO A 291 0.76 1.82 -0.02
N ILE A 292 -0.13 1.14 0.71
CA ILE A 292 -0.30 -0.33 0.63
C ILE A 292 -0.79 -0.75 -0.76
N ILE A 293 -1.82 -0.10 -1.29
CA ILE A 293 -2.41 -0.45 -2.60
C ILE A 293 -1.39 -0.22 -3.72
N VAL A 294 -0.72 0.93 -3.75
CA VAL A 294 0.30 1.21 -4.76
C VAL A 294 1.44 0.19 -4.66
N LEU A 295 1.91 -0.13 -3.45
CA LEU A 295 2.92 -1.18 -3.25
C LEU A 295 2.43 -2.52 -3.81
N THR A 296 1.19 -2.94 -3.55
CA THR A 296 0.67 -4.19 -4.15
C THR A 296 0.68 -4.15 -5.68
N GLY A 297 0.33 -3.01 -6.29
CA GLY A 297 0.39 -2.84 -7.75
C GLY A 297 1.80 -3.00 -8.30
N VAL A 298 2.81 -2.40 -7.65
CA VAL A 298 4.23 -2.55 -8.01
C VAL A 298 4.67 -4.01 -7.90
N LEU A 299 4.31 -4.70 -6.83
CA LEU A 299 4.76 -6.08 -6.61
C LEU A 299 4.12 -7.04 -7.62
N ILE A 300 2.84 -6.86 -7.94
CA ILE A 300 2.17 -7.59 -9.03
C ILE A 300 2.89 -7.30 -10.34
N SER A 301 3.21 -6.03 -10.62
CA SER A 301 3.95 -5.63 -11.84
C SER A 301 5.29 -6.35 -11.95
N LYS A 302 6.09 -6.36 -10.87
CA LYS A 302 7.38 -7.05 -10.83
C LYS A 302 7.25 -8.56 -10.99
N TYR A 303 6.21 -9.18 -10.42
CA TYR A 303 5.94 -10.60 -10.57
C TYR A 303 5.53 -10.97 -12.01
N ILE A 304 4.73 -10.12 -12.67
CA ILE A 304 4.30 -10.30 -14.06
C ILE A 304 5.46 -10.02 -15.04
N GLY A 305 6.30 -9.04 -14.73
CA GLY A 305 7.40 -8.57 -15.57
C GLY A 305 7.10 -7.26 -16.30
N ILE A 306 6.30 -6.39 -15.70
CA ILE A 306 5.88 -5.07 -16.21
C ILE A 306 6.21 -3.96 -15.19
N ASP A 307 6.02 -2.70 -15.59
CA ASP A 307 6.48 -1.51 -14.87
C ASP A 307 5.44 -0.37 -14.78
N ILE A 308 4.15 -0.68 -14.97
CA ILE A 308 3.08 0.34 -15.08
C ILE A 308 2.80 1.14 -13.80
N TRP A 309 3.25 0.67 -12.63
CA TRP A 309 3.02 1.30 -11.32
C TRP A 309 4.27 1.96 -10.71
N GLU A 310 5.36 2.06 -11.47
CA GLU A 310 6.63 2.60 -10.97
C GLU A 310 6.54 4.10 -10.66
N GLU A 311 5.85 4.89 -11.47
CA GLU A 311 5.76 6.34 -11.28
C GLU A 311 4.98 6.68 -10.00
N GLU A 312 3.84 6.03 -9.78
CA GLU A 312 3.04 6.15 -8.56
C GLU A 312 3.87 5.75 -7.34
N TRP A 313 4.69 4.70 -7.46
CA TRP A 313 5.54 4.23 -6.38
C TRP A 313 6.62 5.23 -5.99
N GLU A 314 7.27 5.90 -6.96
CA GLU A 314 8.24 6.95 -6.67
C GLU A 314 7.61 8.08 -5.83
N LYS A 315 6.37 8.48 -6.16
CA LYS A 315 5.62 9.49 -5.41
C LYS A 315 5.32 9.01 -3.98
N ILE A 316 4.92 7.75 -3.82
CA ILE A 316 4.64 7.16 -2.50
C ILE A 316 5.90 7.05 -1.65
N LYS A 317 7.05 6.73 -2.25
CA LYS A 317 8.33 6.63 -1.53
C LYS A 317 8.75 7.93 -0.86
N GLU A 318 8.43 9.09 -1.45
CA GLU A 318 8.74 10.40 -0.84
C GLU A 318 7.98 10.65 0.47
N ILE A 319 6.84 9.99 0.68
CA ILE A 319 5.98 10.20 1.85
C ILE A 319 6.02 9.05 2.84
N LEU A 320 6.77 7.98 2.56
CA LEU A 320 6.96 6.88 3.51
C LEU A 320 7.63 7.38 4.79
N GLU A 321 7.07 6.99 5.92
CA GLU A 321 7.59 7.39 7.22
C GLU A 321 8.97 6.77 7.50
N PRO A 322 9.90 7.55 8.04
CA PRO A 322 11.23 7.07 8.41
C PRO A 322 11.20 6.11 9.59
N ASN A 323 12.24 5.28 9.69
CA ASN A 323 12.49 4.48 10.87
C ASN A 323 12.75 5.38 12.11
N PRO A 324 12.04 5.17 13.25
CA PRO A 324 12.24 5.91 14.50
C PRO A 324 13.68 5.95 15.01
N VAL A 325 14.49 4.95 14.66
CA VAL A 325 15.93 4.93 14.99
C VAL A 325 16.64 6.13 14.39
N ARG A 326 16.29 6.54 13.16
CA ARG A 326 16.91 7.70 12.50
C ARG A 326 16.51 9.02 13.16
N VAL A 327 15.26 9.15 13.59
CA VAL A 327 14.80 10.31 14.38
C VAL A 327 15.63 10.42 15.66
N LYS A 328 15.83 9.30 16.36
CA LYS A 328 16.67 9.26 17.56
C LYS A 328 18.13 9.65 17.27
N GLU A 329 18.71 9.17 16.17
CA GLU A 329 20.09 9.53 15.79
C GLU A 329 20.27 11.02 15.51
N VAL A 330 19.26 11.68 14.90
CA VAL A 330 19.27 13.14 14.71
C VAL A 330 19.24 13.86 16.05
N ILE A 331 18.35 13.44 16.95
CA ILE A 331 18.19 14.07 18.27
C ILE A 331 19.45 13.89 19.14
N GLU A 332 20.11 12.73 19.04
CA GLU A 332 21.39 12.46 19.71
C GLU A 332 22.60 13.10 19.02
N GLY A 333 22.42 13.80 17.90
CA GLY A 333 23.50 14.44 17.13
C GLY A 333 24.42 13.45 16.40
N LYS A 334 24.02 12.19 16.24
CA LYS A 334 24.76 11.16 15.49
C LYS A 334 24.52 11.25 13.98
N LEU A 335 23.39 11.84 13.59
CA LEU A 335 23.01 12.04 12.19
C LEU A 335 22.77 13.53 11.93
N ALA A 336 23.64 14.14 11.11
CA ALA A 336 23.55 15.55 10.77
C ALA A 336 22.69 15.74 9.51
N ILE A 337 21.40 16.04 9.70
CA ILE A 337 20.41 16.23 8.63
C ILE A 337 19.53 17.41 8.97
N ASP A 338 19.19 18.21 7.96
CA ASP A 338 18.15 19.21 8.11
C ASP A 338 16.76 18.60 7.88
N ILE A 339 16.00 18.47 8.96
CA ILE A 339 14.62 17.96 8.95
C ILE A 339 13.60 19.00 8.48
N ASN A 340 14.04 20.24 8.24
CA ASN A 340 13.22 21.31 7.70
C ASN A 340 13.19 21.30 6.16
N GLU A 341 14.05 20.49 5.54
CA GLU A 341 14.16 20.34 4.09
C GLU A 341 14.00 18.87 3.68
N LYS A 342 13.72 18.64 2.39
CA LYS A 342 13.70 17.29 1.81
C LYS A 342 15.06 16.63 2.01
N ASN A 343 15.06 15.39 2.48
CA ASN A 343 16.27 14.61 2.74
C ASN A 343 16.07 13.14 2.36
N GLN A 344 17.19 12.41 2.23
CA GLN A 344 17.20 11.02 1.75
C GLN A 344 16.47 10.01 2.65
N TYR A 345 16.10 10.38 3.88
CA TYR A 345 15.39 9.51 4.80
C TYR A 345 13.93 9.91 4.99
N ASN A 346 13.43 10.97 4.35
CA ASN A 346 12.11 11.56 4.59
C ASN A 346 11.88 12.01 6.04
N LEU A 347 12.94 12.40 6.74
CA LEU A 347 12.83 12.91 8.11
C LEU A 347 12.23 14.31 8.10
N THR A 348 11.14 14.51 8.84
CA THR A 348 10.48 15.82 8.97
C THR A 348 10.18 16.12 10.44
N TRP A 349 9.72 17.34 10.73
CA TRP A 349 9.15 17.68 12.03
C TRP A 349 7.98 16.77 12.44
N TYR A 350 7.21 16.27 11.46
CA TYR A 350 6.14 15.32 11.73
C TYR A 350 6.69 13.94 12.17
N SER A 351 7.83 13.52 11.64
CA SER A 351 8.53 12.32 12.11
C SER A 351 8.97 12.45 13.57
N VAL A 352 9.39 13.65 13.99
CA VAL A 352 9.72 13.94 15.40
C VAL A 352 8.47 13.86 16.27
N PHE A 353 7.34 14.40 15.82
CA PHE A 353 6.05 14.26 16.51
C PHE A 353 5.69 12.79 16.74
N LEU A 354 5.74 11.96 15.70
CA LEU A 354 5.43 10.54 15.83
C LEU A 354 6.40 9.82 16.79
N TYR A 355 7.68 10.15 16.73
CA TYR A 355 8.67 9.62 17.67
C TYR A 355 8.37 10.04 19.12
N TYR A 356 8.03 11.30 19.34
CA TYR A 356 7.66 11.85 20.64
C TYR A 356 6.49 11.09 21.28
N LEU A 357 5.47 10.73 20.50
CA LEU A 357 4.34 9.93 20.97
C LEU A 357 4.76 8.55 21.49
N SER A 358 5.79 7.95 20.88
CA SER A 358 6.30 6.63 21.28
C SER A 358 7.22 6.67 22.51
N CYS A 359 7.69 7.85 22.92
CA CYS A 359 8.67 8.05 23.98
C CYS A 359 8.04 8.14 25.39
N LYS A 360 8.86 7.79 26.40
CA LYS A 360 8.56 7.99 27.83
C LYS A 360 8.94 9.41 28.27
N ASP A 361 8.43 9.87 29.42
CA ASP A 361 8.59 11.25 29.91
C ASP A 361 10.03 11.79 29.88
N LYS A 362 11.02 11.05 30.42
CA LYS A 362 12.44 11.49 30.40
C LYS A 362 13.00 11.70 28.98
N GLN A 363 12.50 10.94 28.00
CA GLN A 363 12.91 11.11 26.60
C GLN A 363 12.20 12.32 26.00
N ARG A 364 10.94 12.59 26.39
CA ARG A 364 10.20 13.78 25.95
C ARG A 364 10.90 15.08 26.34
N ASP A 365 11.44 15.16 27.56
CA ASP A 365 12.25 16.31 28.00
C ASP A 365 13.46 16.56 27.08
N SER A 366 14.14 15.48 26.67
CA SER A 366 15.28 15.59 25.74
C SER A 366 14.88 16.04 24.33
N ILE A 367 13.69 15.65 23.88
CA ILE A 367 13.12 16.07 22.59
C ILE A 367 12.74 17.55 22.65
N GLU A 368 12.10 18.01 23.75
CA GLU A 368 11.76 19.43 23.94
C GLU A 368 12.99 20.33 23.90
N LEU A 369 14.04 19.95 24.64
CA LEU A 369 15.29 20.70 24.67
C LEU A 369 15.95 20.74 23.29
N TRP A 370 16.05 19.58 22.62
CA TRP A 370 16.61 19.52 21.28
C TRP A 370 15.79 20.36 20.29
N PHE A 371 14.46 20.26 20.33
CA PHE A 371 13.56 21.01 19.43
C PHE A 371 13.73 22.52 19.59
N LYS A 372 13.83 23.00 20.85
CA LYS A 372 14.09 24.41 21.16
C LYS A 372 15.38 24.90 20.51
N GLU A 373 16.47 24.18 20.73
CA GLU A 373 17.79 24.56 20.20
C GLU A 373 17.83 24.48 18.67
N GLU A 374 17.12 23.52 18.09
CA GLU A 374 17.09 23.31 16.65
C GLU A 374 16.28 24.40 15.95
N ILE A 375 15.09 24.76 16.44
CA ILE A 375 14.29 25.85 15.86
C ILE A 375 15.01 27.19 15.93
N LYS A 376 15.73 27.50 17.02
CA LYS A 376 16.46 28.76 17.17
C LYS A 376 17.55 28.99 16.12
N LYS A 377 18.10 27.92 15.55
CA LYS A 377 19.11 28.01 14.48
C LYS A 377 18.54 28.49 13.15
N ARG A 378 17.21 28.44 12.99
CA ARG A 378 16.53 28.68 11.72
C ARG A 378 15.86 30.05 11.69
N LYS A 379 15.73 30.61 10.49
CA LYS A 379 14.90 31.79 10.27
C LYS A 379 13.44 31.37 10.29
N PHE A 380 12.59 32.21 10.88
CA PHE A 380 11.18 31.89 11.04
C PHE A 380 10.48 31.74 9.68
N GLU A 381 10.85 32.55 8.69
CA GLU A 381 10.24 32.56 7.36
C GLU A 381 10.52 31.29 6.56
N THR A 382 11.59 30.56 6.89
CA THR A 382 12.02 29.35 6.18
C THR A 382 11.54 28.06 6.84
N LEU A 383 10.77 28.16 7.93
CA LEU A 383 10.28 26.98 8.64
C LEU A 383 9.24 26.20 7.82
N ASP A 384 9.33 24.88 7.88
CA ASP A 384 8.31 23.97 7.36
C ASP A 384 7.10 23.93 8.31
N PHE A 385 6.27 24.97 8.21
CA PHE A 385 5.06 25.15 9.01
C PHE A 385 4.09 23.96 8.90
N TYR A 386 4.04 23.32 7.74
CA TYR A 386 3.14 22.20 7.48
C TYR A 386 3.46 21.00 8.38
N ASN A 387 4.74 20.63 8.51
CA ASN A 387 5.14 19.51 9.38
C ASN A 387 5.37 19.88 10.85
N LEU A 388 5.46 21.19 11.17
CA LEU A 388 5.66 21.67 12.54
C LEU A 388 4.38 21.67 13.38
N TYR A 389 3.20 21.62 12.76
CA TYR A 389 1.96 21.90 13.47
C TYR A 389 1.71 20.97 14.66
N GLU A 390 1.78 19.66 14.45
CA GLU A 390 1.45 18.66 15.47
C GLU A 390 2.43 18.67 16.66
N ILE A 391 3.74 18.74 16.38
CA ILE A 391 4.74 18.85 17.44
C ILE A 391 4.60 20.20 18.17
N SER A 392 4.23 21.27 17.47
CA SER A 392 4.06 22.58 18.12
C SER A 392 2.87 22.60 19.07
N VAL A 393 1.74 22.02 18.64
CA VAL A 393 0.53 21.90 19.45
C VAL A 393 0.76 21.03 20.67
N ILE A 394 1.46 19.89 20.54
CA ILE A 394 1.68 19.00 21.69
C ILE A 394 2.64 19.61 22.72
N LEU A 395 3.64 20.38 22.27
CA LEU A 395 4.64 21.00 23.14
C LEU A 395 4.19 22.35 23.74
N ILE A 396 3.04 22.91 23.34
CA ILE A 396 2.60 24.23 23.83
C ILE A 396 2.37 24.28 25.35
N THR A 397 2.18 23.12 25.97
CA THR A 397 2.03 22.97 27.43
C THR A 397 3.35 23.11 28.19
N THR A 398 4.49 23.22 27.50
CA THR A 398 5.83 23.40 28.10
C THR A 398 5.88 24.53 29.13
N GLN A 399 6.74 24.34 30.14
CA GLN A 399 7.01 25.32 31.19
C GLN A 399 8.13 26.30 30.80
N ASP A 400 8.87 26.01 29.72
CA ASP A 400 9.90 26.90 29.19
C ASP A 400 9.25 28.08 28.47
N TYR A 401 9.32 29.26 29.10
CA TYR A 401 8.70 30.48 28.58
C TYR A 401 9.21 30.89 27.19
N GLU A 402 10.49 30.67 26.92
CA GLU A 402 11.08 31.02 25.63
C GLU A 402 10.58 30.08 24.53
N LEU A 403 10.54 28.77 24.80
CA LEU A 403 9.96 27.79 23.88
C LEU A 403 8.47 28.07 23.66
N TYR A 404 7.72 28.37 24.71
CA TYR A 404 6.31 28.75 24.61
C TYR A 404 6.09 29.95 23.68
N GLN A 405 6.93 30.99 23.74
CA GLN A 405 6.84 32.14 22.84
C GLN A 405 7.10 31.76 21.37
N ILE A 406 8.09 30.90 21.12
CA ILE A 406 8.41 30.40 19.78
C ILE A 406 7.22 29.60 19.22
N LEU A 407 6.74 28.63 19.99
CA LEU A 407 5.59 27.78 19.63
C LEU A 407 4.33 28.62 19.38
N SER A 408 4.07 29.62 20.21
CA SER A 408 2.92 30.52 20.04
C SER A 408 2.94 31.24 18.70
N LYS A 409 4.11 31.74 18.27
CA LYS A 409 4.27 32.39 16.96
C LYS A 409 4.06 31.43 15.80
N ILE A 410 4.59 30.21 15.91
CA ILE A 410 4.44 29.15 14.90
C ILE A 410 2.96 28.78 14.74
N ILE A 411 2.28 28.45 15.84
CA ILE A 411 0.86 28.08 15.83
C ILE A 411 -0.01 29.21 15.29
N PHE A 412 0.22 30.45 15.75
CA PHE A 412 -0.54 31.61 15.27
C PHE A 412 -0.41 31.79 13.76
N LYS A 413 0.81 31.67 13.21
CA LYS A 413 1.03 31.77 11.77
C LYS A 413 0.31 30.65 11.01
N ILE A 414 0.47 29.40 11.45
CA ILE A 414 -0.16 28.24 10.80
C ILE A 414 -1.69 28.42 10.71
N ILE A 415 -2.32 28.82 11.83
CA ILE A 415 -3.78 28.98 11.88
C ILE A 415 -4.24 30.20 11.08
N LYS A 416 -3.53 31.33 11.17
CA LYS A 416 -3.92 32.58 10.49
C LYS A 416 -3.77 32.49 8.97
N GLU A 417 -2.72 31.82 8.50
CA GLU A 417 -2.44 31.65 7.06
C GLU A 417 -3.10 30.39 6.48
N ASP A 418 -3.88 29.65 7.28
CA ASP A 418 -4.56 28.40 6.90
C ASP A 418 -3.60 27.34 6.30
N VAL A 419 -2.41 27.23 6.90
CA VAL A 419 -1.34 26.30 6.48
C VAL A 419 -1.47 24.94 7.17
N CYS A 420 -2.54 24.73 7.95
CA CYS A 420 -2.75 23.49 8.67
C CYS A 420 -3.06 22.32 7.71
N LYS A 421 -2.65 21.11 8.08
CA LYS A 421 -3.05 19.86 7.39
C LYS A 421 -4.55 19.56 7.48
N TRP A 422 -5.25 20.32 8.31
CA TRP A 422 -6.58 20.06 8.81
C TRP A 422 -7.55 21.08 8.21
N SER A 423 -8.82 20.69 8.06
CA SER A 423 -9.87 21.61 7.59
C SER A 423 -10.16 22.72 8.62
N SER A 424 -9.93 22.44 9.90
CA SER A 424 -10.01 23.39 11.00
C SER A 424 -8.89 23.16 12.00
N TYR A 425 -8.41 24.24 12.62
CA TYR A 425 -7.44 24.13 13.71
C TYR A 425 -7.95 23.27 14.88
N ARG A 426 -9.28 23.11 15.03
CA ARG A 426 -9.89 22.28 16.08
C ARG A 426 -9.74 20.78 15.83
N ASP A 427 -9.58 20.37 14.58
CA ASP A 427 -9.54 18.95 14.21
C ASP A 427 -8.27 18.27 14.73
N ILE A 428 -7.18 19.03 14.93
CA ILE A 428 -5.95 18.50 15.55
C ILE A 428 -6.22 17.95 16.96
N PHE A 429 -7.15 18.55 17.70
CA PHE A 429 -7.45 18.08 19.05
C PHE A 429 -8.16 16.74 19.03
N LEU A 430 -9.06 16.54 18.07
CA LEU A 430 -9.75 15.27 17.87
C LEU A 430 -8.74 14.17 17.48
N HIS A 431 -7.84 14.49 16.55
CA HIS A 431 -6.72 13.60 16.16
C HIS A 431 -5.83 13.19 17.35
N LEU A 432 -5.53 14.13 18.25
CA LEU A 432 -4.76 13.85 19.46
C LEU A 432 -5.58 13.02 20.48
N GLU A 433 -6.87 13.32 20.67
CA GLU A 433 -7.77 12.58 21.57
C GLU A 433 -7.95 11.12 21.13
N VAL A 434 -8.09 10.86 19.82
CA VAL A 434 -8.15 9.49 19.27
C VAL A 434 -6.86 8.70 19.55
N ARG A 435 -5.72 9.39 19.70
CA ARG A 435 -4.44 8.81 20.11
C ARG A 435 -4.26 8.72 21.63
N ASN A 436 -5.34 8.90 22.41
CA ASN A 436 -5.36 8.89 23.88
C ASN A 436 -4.49 9.99 24.52
N ILE A 437 -4.40 11.15 23.88
CA ILE A 437 -3.69 12.31 24.42
C ILE A 437 -4.71 13.25 25.05
N MET A 438 -4.47 13.69 26.28
CA MET A 438 -5.27 14.74 26.92
C MET A 438 -4.92 16.09 26.31
N VAL A 439 -5.94 16.84 25.88
CA VAL A 439 -5.76 18.07 25.08
C VAL A 439 -6.40 19.30 25.71
N GLU A 440 -7.05 19.18 26.87
CA GLU A 440 -7.78 20.29 27.50
C GLU A 440 -6.88 21.49 27.79
N GLU A 441 -5.63 21.25 28.19
CA GLU A 441 -4.65 22.31 28.43
C GLU A 441 -4.14 22.91 27.10
N ASN A 442 -3.87 22.06 26.10
CA ASN A 442 -3.46 22.50 24.76
C ASN A 442 -4.54 23.40 24.14
N LYS A 443 -5.82 22.99 24.21
CA LYS A 443 -6.99 23.77 23.76
C LYS A 443 -7.01 25.16 24.39
N LYS A 444 -6.91 25.25 25.72
CA LYS A 444 -6.90 26.53 26.44
C LYS A 444 -5.76 27.44 25.99
N LYS A 445 -4.53 26.94 25.94
CA LYS A 445 -3.37 27.73 25.53
C LYS A 445 -3.47 28.22 24.08
N ILE A 446 -4.02 27.41 23.18
CA ILE A 446 -4.19 27.78 21.77
C ILE A 446 -5.30 28.83 21.61
N ASP A 447 -6.42 28.69 22.31
CA ASP A 447 -7.47 29.71 22.32
C ASP A 447 -6.95 31.05 22.86
N GLU A 448 -6.06 31.06 23.86
CA GLU A 448 -5.37 32.27 24.33
C GLU A 448 -4.44 32.89 23.28
N ILE A 449 -3.82 32.08 22.42
CA ILE A 449 -2.95 32.55 21.34
C ILE A 449 -3.78 33.21 20.22
N ILE A 450 -4.90 32.60 19.86
CA ILE A 450 -5.76 33.07 18.76
C ILE A 450 -6.56 34.31 19.19
N ASN A 451 -7.04 34.34 20.43
CA ASN A 451 -7.87 35.45 20.95
C ASN A 451 -7.05 36.61 21.55
N LYS A 452 -5.71 36.59 21.42
CA LYS A 452 -4.89 37.75 21.76
C LYS A 452 -5.18 38.87 20.74
N PRO A 453 -5.51 40.09 21.24
CA PRO A 453 -5.92 41.21 20.39
C PRO A 453 -4.82 41.68 19.43
#